data_AF-A0A3Q7NFY1-F1
#
_entry.id   AF-A0A3Q7NFY1-F1
#
_cell.length_a   1.000
_cell.length_b   1.000
_cell.length_c   1.000
_cell.angle_alpha   90.00
_cell.angle_beta   90.00
_cell.angle_gamma   90.00
#
_symmetry.space_group_name_H-M   'P 1'
#
loop_
_entity.id
_entity.type
_entity.pdbx_description
1 polymer ?
#
loop_
_entity_poly.entity_id
_entity_poly.type
_entity_poly.pdbx_seq_one_letter_code
_entity_poly.pdbx_strand_id
1 'polypeptide(L)'
;MAEGEGYFAMAEDELAGGAYIPLGGDFGGGGDFGEHCLDYCESPTAHCNVLNWEQVQRLDGILSETIPIHGRGNFPTLELQPSLIVKVVRRRLAEKRIGVRDVRLNGSAASHVLHQDSGLGYKDLDLIFCADLRGEEEFQTVKDVVLDCLLDFLPEGVNKEKITPLTLKEAYVQKMVKVCNDSDRWSLISLSNNSGKNVELKFVDSLRRQFEFSVDSFQIKLDSLLLFYECSENPMTETFHPTIIGESVYGDFHEAFDHLCNKIIATRNPEEIRGGGLLKYCNLLVRGFRPASDEIKTLQRYMCSRFFIDFSDIGEQQRKLESYLQNHFVGLEDRKYDYLMTLHGVVNESTVCLMGHERRQTLNLITMLAIRVLADQNVIPNVANVTCYYQPAPYVADANFSNYYIAQVQPVFTCQQQTYSTWLPCN
;
A
#
# COMPACT_ATOMS: atom_id res chain seq x y z
N MET A 1 -10.02 -31.65 43.65
CA MET A 1 -11.38 -31.13 43.93
C MET A 1 -11.63 -30.09 42.85
N ALA A 2 -12.07 -30.54 41.68
CA ALA A 2 -13.49 -30.70 41.30
C ALA A 2 -14.16 -29.32 41.14
N GLU A 3 -14.93 -28.99 40.14
CA GLU A 3 -15.40 -29.58 38.87
C GLU A 3 -16.23 -28.42 38.24
N GLY A 4 -16.49 -28.41 36.94
CA GLY A 4 -17.38 -27.40 36.38
C GLY A 4 -17.41 -27.36 34.86
N GLU A 5 -17.94 -28.42 34.26
CA GLU A 5 -18.32 -28.51 32.86
C GLU A 5 -19.44 -27.51 32.50
N GLY A 6 -19.47 -27.12 31.23
CA GLY A 6 -20.58 -26.39 30.62
C GLY A 6 -20.68 -26.73 29.12
N TYR A 7 -21.35 -27.84 28.82
CA TYR A 7 -21.90 -28.18 27.49
C TYR A 7 -23.20 -27.41 27.23
N PHE A 8 -23.39 -26.90 26.01
CA PHE A 8 -24.70 -26.65 25.34
C PHE A 8 -24.39 -26.14 23.93
N ALA A 9 -24.98 -26.55 22.80
CA ALA A 9 -25.75 -27.70 22.37
C ALA A 9 -25.75 -27.65 20.82
N MET A 10 -25.86 -28.82 20.19
CA MET A 10 -26.10 -28.96 18.75
C MET A 10 -27.53 -28.55 18.38
N ALA A 11 -27.72 -28.07 17.16
CA ALA A 11 -28.99 -28.16 16.45
C ALA A 11 -28.71 -28.61 15.01
N GLU A 12 -29.03 -29.87 14.75
CA GLU A 12 -29.34 -30.39 13.42
C GLU A 12 -30.69 -29.81 12.99
N ASP A 13 -30.87 -29.52 11.69
CA ASP A 13 -31.98 -30.13 10.96
C ASP A 13 -31.75 -30.07 9.45
N GLU A 14 -32.03 -31.21 8.83
CA GLU A 14 -32.08 -31.47 7.39
C GLU A 14 -33.22 -30.70 6.72
N LEU A 15 -33.11 -30.45 5.41
CA LEU A 15 -34.20 -30.76 4.47
C LEU A 15 -33.73 -30.71 3.01
N ALA A 16 -34.16 -31.74 2.30
CA ALA A 16 -33.80 -32.15 0.96
C ALA A 16 -34.44 -31.32 -0.17
N GLY A 17 -33.90 -31.53 -1.38
CA GLY A 17 -34.50 -31.16 -2.67
C GLY A 17 -33.42 -30.56 -3.58
N GLY A 18 -32.96 -31.15 -4.66
CA GLY A 18 -33.61 -32.04 -5.62
C GLY A 18 -33.10 -31.60 -6.98
N ALA A 19 -32.42 -32.50 -7.70
CA ALA A 19 -31.86 -32.21 -9.01
C ALA A 19 -32.97 -31.93 -10.04
N TYR A 20 -32.80 -30.88 -10.84
CA TYR A 20 -33.59 -30.65 -12.05
C TYR A 20 -32.68 -30.25 -13.21
N ILE A 21 -32.60 -31.16 -14.19
CA ILE A 21 -32.19 -30.90 -15.57
C ILE A 21 -33.48 -30.77 -16.38
N PRO A 22 -33.56 -29.84 -17.34
CA PRO A 22 -34.09 -30.26 -18.64
C PRO A 22 -33.27 -29.74 -19.83
N LEU A 23 -33.28 -30.60 -20.84
CA LEU A 23 -32.73 -30.50 -22.18
C LEU A 23 -33.53 -29.52 -23.06
N GLY A 24 -32.82 -28.89 -24.01
CA GLY A 24 -33.15 -28.79 -25.44
C GLY A 24 -34.46 -28.12 -25.88
N GLY A 25 -34.34 -27.08 -26.70
CA GLY A 25 -35.42 -26.51 -27.51
C GLY A 25 -34.92 -25.50 -28.52
N ASP A 26 -34.74 -25.96 -29.75
CA ASP A 26 -34.39 -25.21 -30.96
C ASP A 26 -35.65 -24.61 -31.59
N PHE A 27 -35.65 -23.33 -32.04
CA PHE A 27 -36.53 -22.79 -33.09
C PHE A 27 -36.05 -21.39 -33.52
N GLY A 28 -35.75 -21.24 -34.82
CA GLY A 28 -35.25 -20.02 -35.44
C GLY A 28 -36.30 -19.00 -35.88
N GLY A 29 -35.81 -17.88 -36.41
CA GLY A 29 -36.59 -16.86 -37.12
C GLY A 29 -35.77 -15.58 -37.33
N GLY A 30 -35.39 -15.31 -38.58
CA GLY A 30 -34.48 -14.22 -38.96
C GLY A 30 -35.07 -12.81 -38.93
N GLY A 31 -34.17 -11.82 -39.05
CA GLY A 31 -34.48 -10.41 -39.19
C GLY A 31 -33.19 -9.61 -39.40
N ASP A 32 -32.92 -9.32 -40.67
CA ASP A 32 -31.84 -8.50 -41.21
C ASP A 32 -31.94 -7.04 -40.72
N PHE A 33 -30.91 -6.54 -40.04
CA PHE A 33 -30.58 -5.11 -39.97
C PHE A 33 -29.06 -4.99 -39.80
N GLY A 34 -28.40 -4.64 -40.89
CA GLY A 34 -26.99 -4.28 -40.90
C GLY A 34 -26.76 -2.96 -40.18
N GLU A 35 -25.94 -3.02 -39.13
CA GLU A 35 -25.18 -1.88 -38.63
C GLU A 35 -23.78 -2.39 -38.26
N HIS A 36 -22.78 -1.67 -38.75
CA HIS A 36 -21.36 -1.96 -38.59
C HIS A 36 -20.97 -2.05 -37.11
N CYS A 37 -20.99 -3.24 -36.52
CA CYS A 37 -20.15 -3.57 -35.38
C CYS A 37 -18.76 -3.91 -35.92
N LEU A 38 -17.85 -2.93 -35.84
CA LEU A 38 -16.42 -3.24 -35.82
C LEU A 38 -16.17 -4.05 -34.55
N ASP A 39 -16.24 -5.36 -34.67
CA ASP A 39 -15.60 -6.29 -33.74
C ASP A 39 -14.15 -5.85 -33.62
N TYR A 40 -13.83 -5.15 -32.53
CA TYR A 40 -12.47 -5.13 -32.02
C TYR A 40 -12.19 -6.57 -31.63
N CYS A 41 -11.56 -7.30 -32.53
CA CYS A 41 -10.91 -8.55 -32.20
C CYS A 41 -9.89 -8.23 -31.10
N GLU A 42 -10.25 -8.40 -29.83
CA GLU A 42 -9.29 -8.37 -28.73
C GLU A 42 -8.24 -9.42 -29.06
N SER A 43 -7.05 -8.97 -29.45
CA SER A 43 -5.95 -9.89 -29.69
C SER A 43 -5.71 -10.67 -28.39
N PRO A 44 -5.53 -12.00 -28.41
CA PRO A 44 -5.33 -12.81 -27.21
C PRO A 44 -4.13 -12.39 -26.33
N THR A 45 -3.31 -11.43 -26.82
CA THR A 45 -2.08 -10.94 -26.22
C THR A 45 -2.12 -9.46 -25.83
N ALA A 46 -3.25 -8.78 -25.94
CA ALA A 46 -3.34 -7.32 -25.68
C ALA A 46 -2.89 -6.92 -24.26
N HIS A 47 -2.97 -7.85 -23.29
CA HIS A 47 -2.57 -7.64 -21.90
C HIS A 47 -1.08 -7.89 -21.61
N CYS A 48 -0.31 -8.34 -22.61
CA CYS A 48 1.11 -8.69 -22.46
C CYS A 48 1.99 -7.79 -23.33
N ASN A 49 3.20 -7.51 -22.86
CA ASN A 49 4.24 -6.87 -23.65
C ASN A 49 5.64 -7.40 -23.30
N VAL A 50 6.53 -7.44 -24.28
CA VAL A 50 7.94 -7.79 -24.07
C VAL A 50 8.71 -6.55 -23.62
N LEU A 51 9.46 -6.66 -22.52
CA LEU A 51 10.28 -5.57 -22.02
C LEU A 51 11.45 -5.30 -22.98
N ASN A 52 11.74 -4.02 -23.21
CA ASN A 52 12.93 -3.60 -23.94
C ASN A 52 14.20 -3.70 -23.07
N TRP A 53 15.39 -3.56 -23.68
CA TRP A 53 16.66 -3.70 -22.97
C TRP A 53 16.81 -2.77 -21.77
N GLU A 54 16.42 -1.49 -21.88
CA GLU A 54 16.48 -0.55 -20.76
C GLU A 54 15.59 -0.98 -19.59
N GLN A 55 14.41 -1.51 -19.88
CA GLN A 55 13.50 -2.05 -18.86
C GLN A 55 14.09 -3.31 -18.22
N VAL A 56 14.68 -4.22 -19.01
CA VAL A 56 15.37 -5.41 -18.50
C VAL A 56 16.55 -5.02 -17.60
N GLN A 57 17.35 -4.03 -18.00
CA GLN A 57 18.47 -3.53 -17.20
C GLN A 57 18.00 -2.90 -15.89
N ARG A 58 16.90 -2.12 -15.90
CA ARG A 58 16.31 -1.58 -14.67
C ARG A 58 15.79 -2.69 -13.74
N LEU A 59 15.14 -3.70 -14.30
CA LEU A 59 14.65 -4.86 -13.54
C LEU A 59 15.80 -5.62 -12.89
N ASP A 60 16.87 -5.88 -13.64
CA ASP A 60 18.09 -6.52 -13.14
C ASP A 60 18.69 -5.72 -11.98
N GLY A 61 18.82 -4.41 -12.14
CA GLY A 61 19.30 -3.52 -11.09
C GLY A 61 18.51 -3.66 -9.80
N ILE A 62 17.17 -3.67 -9.88
CA ILE A 62 16.29 -3.82 -8.71
C ILE A 62 16.43 -5.20 -8.05
N LEU A 63 16.57 -6.28 -8.83
CA LEU A 63 16.62 -7.64 -8.29
C LEU A 63 18.00 -8.07 -7.80
N SER A 64 19.06 -7.41 -8.27
CA SER A 64 20.45 -7.67 -7.91
C SER A 64 20.96 -6.71 -6.82
N GLU A 65 20.30 -5.58 -6.59
CA GLU A 65 20.61 -4.65 -5.50
C GLU A 65 20.42 -5.32 -4.14
N THR A 66 21.43 -5.23 -3.28
CA THR A 66 21.36 -5.70 -1.90
C THR A 66 20.57 -4.70 -1.06
N ILE A 67 19.52 -5.16 -0.40
CA ILE A 67 18.61 -4.36 0.41
C ILE A 67 18.75 -4.74 1.89
N PRO A 68 18.92 -3.76 2.79
CA PRO A 68 19.01 -4.02 4.22
C PRO A 68 17.63 -4.33 4.84
N ILE A 69 17.49 -5.50 5.45
CA ILE A 69 16.34 -5.88 6.27
C ILE A 69 16.69 -5.68 7.74
N HIS A 70 16.06 -4.69 8.36
CA HIS A 70 16.44 -4.24 9.70
C HIS A 70 15.81 -5.14 10.78
N GLY A 71 16.67 -5.73 11.62
CA GLY A 71 16.23 -6.45 12.81
C GLY A 71 15.78 -5.51 13.92
N ARG A 72 14.70 -5.85 14.61
CA ARG A 72 14.26 -5.15 15.83
C ARG A 72 15.10 -5.55 17.03
N GLY A 73 15.31 -4.60 17.95
CA GLY A 73 16.08 -4.83 19.16
C GLY A 73 17.56 -5.07 18.83
N ASN A 74 18.11 -6.18 19.32
CA ASN A 74 19.53 -6.53 19.14
C ASN A 74 19.78 -7.48 17.96
N PHE A 75 18.77 -7.73 17.11
CA PHE A 75 18.94 -8.57 15.93
C PHE A 75 19.75 -7.81 14.85
N PRO A 76 20.70 -8.47 14.18
CA PRO A 76 21.51 -7.83 13.14
C PRO A 76 20.67 -7.39 11.94
N THR A 77 21.19 -6.48 11.13
CA THR A 77 20.60 -6.19 9.82
C THR A 77 20.98 -7.31 8.85
N LEU A 78 20.01 -7.81 8.08
CA LEU A 78 20.26 -8.79 7.02
C LEU A 78 20.54 -8.05 5.70
N GLU A 79 21.56 -8.50 4.99
CA GLU A 79 21.86 -8.02 3.64
C GLU A 79 21.23 -8.99 2.64
N LEU A 80 20.15 -8.56 1.99
CA LEU A 80 19.29 -9.44 1.19
C LEU A 80 19.20 -8.98 -0.27
N GLN A 81 19.48 -9.87 -1.21
CA GLN A 81 19.17 -9.65 -2.62
C GLN A 81 17.78 -10.23 -2.96
N PRO A 82 16.90 -9.47 -3.64
CA PRO A 82 15.57 -9.96 -4.04
C PRO A 82 15.61 -11.22 -4.90
N SER A 83 16.53 -11.29 -5.87
CA SER A 83 16.73 -12.48 -6.70
C SER A 83 17.06 -13.72 -5.85
N LEU A 84 17.91 -13.55 -4.83
CA LEU A 84 18.33 -14.64 -3.96
C LEU A 84 17.19 -15.14 -3.06
N ILE A 85 16.42 -14.23 -2.42
CA ILE A 85 15.30 -14.67 -1.58
C ILE A 85 14.23 -15.37 -2.40
N VAL A 86 13.93 -14.88 -3.61
CA VAL A 86 12.97 -15.52 -4.52
C VAL A 86 13.42 -16.94 -4.84
N LYS A 87 14.70 -17.11 -5.22
CA LYS A 87 15.28 -18.40 -5.54
C LYS A 87 15.20 -19.39 -4.37
N VAL A 88 15.64 -18.96 -3.18
CA VAL A 88 15.66 -19.83 -1.99
C VAL A 88 14.25 -20.22 -1.55
N VAL A 89 13.32 -19.25 -1.52
CA VAL A 89 11.91 -19.49 -1.15
C VAL A 89 11.25 -20.42 -2.16
N ARG A 90 11.38 -20.17 -3.47
CA ARG A 90 10.80 -21.02 -4.53
C ARG A 90 11.30 -22.46 -4.42
N ARG A 91 12.61 -22.66 -4.24
CA ARG A 91 13.21 -24.00 -4.06
C ARG A 91 12.63 -24.73 -2.85
N ARG A 92 12.59 -24.07 -1.69
CA ARG A 92 12.10 -24.67 -0.44
C ARG A 92 10.61 -24.98 -0.47
N LEU A 93 9.79 -24.15 -1.13
CA LEU A 93 8.38 -24.46 -1.36
C LEU A 93 8.21 -25.72 -2.22
N ALA A 94 9.02 -25.86 -3.29
CA ALA A 94 9.00 -27.05 -4.13
C ALA A 94 9.41 -28.32 -3.35
N GLU A 95 10.42 -28.24 -2.47
CA GLU A 95 10.82 -29.34 -1.57
C GLU A 95 9.69 -29.75 -0.61
N LYS A 96 8.86 -28.80 -0.19
CA LYS A 96 7.66 -29.03 0.62
C LYS A 96 6.41 -29.37 -0.20
N ARG A 97 6.55 -29.61 -1.51
CA ARG A 97 5.48 -29.97 -2.46
C ARG A 97 4.40 -28.90 -2.64
N ILE A 98 4.76 -27.63 -2.40
CA ILE A 98 3.92 -26.48 -2.77
C ILE A 98 4.37 -26.02 -4.16
N GLY A 99 3.49 -26.19 -5.15
CA GLY A 99 3.73 -25.74 -6.52
C GLY A 99 3.78 -24.22 -6.59
N VAL A 100 4.82 -23.68 -7.26
CA VAL A 100 4.92 -22.26 -7.61
C VAL A 100 4.88 -22.14 -9.13
N ARG A 101 3.77 -21.66 -9.66
CA ARG A 101 3.45 -21.57 -11.10
C ARG A 101 4.33 -20.53 -11.80
N ASP A 102 4.44 -19.35 -11.21
CA ASP A 102 5.36 -18.28 -11.64
C ASP A 102 5.68 -17.35 -10.47
N VAL A 103 6.72 -16.53 -10.64
CA VAL A 103 7.03 -15.40 -9.74
C VAL A 103 6.97 -14.09 -10.50
N ARG A 104 6.38 -13.06 -9.89
CA ARG A 104 6.12 -11.77 -10.50
C ARG A 104 6.57 -10.61 -9.62
N LEU A 105 7.13 -9.57 -10.21
CA LEU A 105 7.28 -8.26 -9.58
C LEU A 105 6.00 -7.46 -9.81
N ASN A 106 5.43 -6.87 -8.77
CA ASN A 106 4.19 -6.11 -8.84
C ASN A 106 4.36 -4.67 -8.30
N GLY A 107 3.27 -3.91 -8.35
CA GLY A 107 3.12 -2.63 -7.65
C GLY A 107 3.98 -1.53 -8.26
N SER A 108 4.31 -0.54 -7.43
CA SER A 108 5.06 0.63 -7.90
C SER A 108 6.45 0.30 -8.47
N ALA A 109 7.06 -0.82 -8.04
CA ALA A 109 8.34 -1.28 -8.57
C ALA A 109 8.22 -1.74 -10.03
N ALA A 110 7.15 -2.47 -10.38
CA ALA A 110 6.89 -2.85 -11.77
C ALA A 110 6.66 -1.61 -12.66
N SER A 111 5.86 -0.65 -12.20
CA SER A 111 5.66 0.61 -12.93
C SER A 111 6.97 1.39 -13.10
N HIS A 112 7.85 1.40 -12.10
CA HIS A 112 9.16 2.05 -12.17
C HIS A 112 10.11 1.38 -13.17
N VAL A 113 10.10 0.05 -13.26
CA VAL A 113 10.84 -0.70 -14.29
C VAL A 113 10.39 -0.27 -15.69
N LEU A 114 9.07 -0.22 -15.90
CA LEU A 114 8.50 0.13 -17.19
C LEU A 114 8.76 1.59 -17.57
N HIS A 115 8.60 2.52 -16.62
CA HIS A 115 8.76 3.96 -16.82
C HIS A 115 9.33 4.66 -15.56
N GLN A 116 10.64 4.92 -15.58
CA GLN A 116 11.40 5.49 -14.46
C GLN A 116 10.87 6.87 -14.02
N ASP A 117 10.50 7.72 -14.98
CA ASP A 117 10.15 9.13 -14.77
C ASP A 117 8.66 9.38 -14.51
N SER A 118 7.91 8.33 -14.15
CA SER A 118 6.49 8.44 -13.78
C SER A 118 6.23 9.40 -12.59
N GLY A 119 7.26 9.69 -11.79
CA GLY A 119 7.17 10.52 -10.59
C GLY A 119 6.52 9.80 -9.39
N LEU A 120 6.11 8.55 -9.57
CA LEU A 120 5.60 7.67 -8.50
C LEU A 120 6.75 7.20 -7.59
N GLY A 121 7.95 7.03 -8.16
CA GLY A 121 9.00 6.23 -7.53
C GLY A 121 8.53 4.80 -7.31
N TYR A 122 9.25 4.05 -6.47
CA TYR A 122 8.73 2.82 -5.91
C TYR A 122 9.01 2.78 -4.42
N LYS A 123 8.01 2.32 -3.66
CA LYS A 123 8.08 2.24 -2.21
C LYS A 123 8.49 0.83 -1.82
N ASP A 124 7.54 -0.08 -1.86
CA ASP A 124 7.76 -1.48 -1.47
C ASP A 124 8.17 -2.30 -2.70
N LEU A 125 8.90 -3.38 -2.45
CA LEU A 125 9.26 -4.38 -3.45
C LEU A 125 8.29 -5.56 -3.31
N ASP A 126 7.24 -5.54 -4.13
CA ASP A 126 6.15 -6.51 -4.09
C ASP A 126 6.47 -7.73 -4.97
N LEU A 127 6.82 -8.85 -4.34
CA LEU A 127 7.13 -10.12 -5.00
C LEU A 127 5.96 -11.08 -4.84
N ILE A 128 5.28 -11.39 -5.94
CA ILE A 128 4.16 -12.33 -5.98
C ILE A 128 4.66 -13.71 -6.39
N PHE A 129 4.45 -14.70 -5.53
CA PHE A 129 4.60 -16.12 -5.82
C PHE A 129 3.20 -16.68 -6.11
N CYS A 130 2.94 -17.05 -7.36
CA CYS A 130 1.70 -17.74 -7.72
C CYS A 130 1.79 -19.19 -7.24
N ALA A 131 1.28 -19.46 -6.04
CA ALA A 131 1.49 -20.70 -5.31
C ALA A 131 0.18 -21.45 -5.06
N ASP A 132 0.23 -22.78 -5.05
CA ASP A 132 -0.93 -23.62 -4.80
C ASP A 132 -1.26 -23.67 -3.29
N LEU A 133 -2.25 -22.89 -2.83
CA LEU A 133 -2.65 -22.79 -1.41
C LEU A 133 -4.00 -23.47 -1.16
N ARG A 134 -3.98 -24.80 -1.05
CA ARG A 134 -5.20 -25.62 -0.97
C ARG A 134 -5.90 -25.55 0.39
N GLY A 135 -5.14 -25.46 1.48
CA GLY A 135 -5.66 -25.40 2.83
C GLY A 135 -4.69 -24.76 3.84
N GLU A 136 -5.00 -24.94 5.13
CA GLU A 136 -4.27 -24.32 6.24
C GLU A 136 -2.80 -24.75 6.33
N GLU A 137 -2.52 -26.01 5.99
CA GLU A 137 -1.20 -26.60 6.07
C GLU A 137 -0.22 -25.89 5.13
N GLU A 138 -0.65 -25.53 3.91
CA GLU A 138 0.16 -24.79 2.97
C GLU A 138 0.46 -23.37 3.47
N PHE A 139 -0.50 -22.69 4.10
CA PHE A 139 -0.26 -21.37 4.71
C PHE A 139 0.80 -21.42 5.82
N GLN A 140 0.71 -22.42 6.70
CA GLN A 140 1.68 -22.60 7.77
C GLN A 140 3.06 -22.99 7.21
N THR A 141 3.10 -23.85 6.20
CA THR A 141 4.33 -24.23 5.49
C THR A 141 5.00 -23.04 4.81
N VAL A 142 4.24 -22.18 4.13
CA VAL A 142 4.76 -20.94 3.50
C VAL A 142 5.40 -20.03 4.55
N LYS A 143 4.72 -19.83 5.68
CA LYS A 143 5.24 -19.05 6.80
C LYS A 143 6.54 -19.63 7.32
N ASP A 144 6.59 -20.94 7.56
CA ASP A 144 7.77 -21.60 8.12
C ASP A 144 8.93 -21.54 7.13
N VAL A 145 8.69 -21.78 5.84
CA VAL A 145 9.71 -21.64 4.78
C VAL A 145 10.32 -20.24 4.76
N VAL A 146 9.51 -19.19 4.80
CA VAL A 146 10.02 -17.81 4.78
C VAL A 146 10.82 -17.50 6.05
N LEU A 147 10.35 -17.89 7.23
CA LEU A 147 11.09 -17.68 8.47
C LEU A 147 12.40 -18.48 8.50
N ASP A 148 12.40 -19.71 8.02
CA ASP A 148 13.61 -20.53 7.89
C ASP A 148 14.59 -19.92 6.88
N CYS A 149 14.11 -19.25 5.82
CA CYS A 149 14.99 -18.52 4.91
C CYS A 149 15.67 -17.34 5.61
N LEU A 150 14.96 -16.59 6.46
CA LEU A 150 15.55 -15.49 7.23
C LEU A 150 16.67 -15.98 8.16
N LEU A 151 16.55 -17.20 8.71
CA LEU A 151 17.60 -17.82 9.51
C LEU A 151 18.88 -18.08 8.71
N ASP A 152 18.75 -18.46 7.44
CA ASP A 152 19.90 -18.66 6.55
C ASP A 152 20.67 -17.36 6.31
N PHE A 153 19.94 -16.25 6.12
CA PHE A 153 20.51 -14.93 5.83
C PHE A 153 21.18 -14.23 7.03
N LEU A 154 21.10 -14.81 8.23
CA LEU A 154 21.83 -14.27 9.38
C LEU A 154 23.35 -14.31 9.15
N PRO A 155 24.08 -13.24 9.54
CA PRO A 155 25.52 -13.15 9.33
C PRO A 155 26.28 -14.24 10.09
N GLU A 156 27.50 -14.52 9.62
CA GLU A 156 28.41 -15.44 10.28
C GLU A 156 28.69 -15.02 11.73
N GLY A 157 28.73 -15.98 12.65
CA GLY A 157 28.94 -15.74 14.09
C GLY A 157 27.65 -15.65 14.93
N VAL A 158 26.47 -15.60 14.30
CA VAL A 158 25.19 -15.71 15.04
C VAL A 158 24.91 -17.16 15.42
N ASN A 159 24.62 -17.42 16.69
CA ASN A 159 24.20 -18.75 17.14
C ASN A 159 22.76 -19.03 16.69
N LYS A 160 22.63 -19.75 15.56
CA LYS A 160 21.34 -20.11 14.95
C LYS A 160 20.54 -21.12 15.76
N GLU A 161 21.17 -21.94 16.61
CA GLU A 161 20.50 -23.00 17.38
C GLU A 161 19.53 -22.47 18.44
N LYS A 162 19.76 -21.24 18.93
CA LYS A 162 18.92 -20.60 19.94
C LYS A 162 17.78 -19.77 19.35
N ILE A 163 17.75 -19.62 18.02
CA ILE A 163 16.80 -18.76 17.33
C ILE A 163 15.59 -19.58 16.91
N THR A 164 14.41 -19.13 17.32
CA THR A 164 13.14 -19.78 16.97
C THR A 164 12.43 -19.02 15.83
N PRO A 165 11.50 -19.68 15.11
CA PRO A 165 10.67 -19.00 14.12
C PRO A 165 9.88 -17.82 14.72
N LEU A 166 9.42 -17.93 15.96
CA LEU A 166 8.70 -16.85 16.64
C LEU A 166 9.59 -15.62 16.85
N THR A 167 10.83 -15.82 17.31
CA THR A 167 11.79 -14.74 17.50
C THR A 167 12.17 -14.07 16.18
N LEU A 168 12.31 -14.82 15.09
CA LEU A 168 12.56 -14.25 13.75
C LEU A 168 11.37 -13.44 13.25
N LYS A 169 10.15 -13.92 13.48
CA LYS A 169 8.92 -13.19 13.16
C LYS A 169 8.89 -11.84 13.87
N GLU A 170 9.14 -11.82 15.18
CA GLU A 170 9.13 -10.59 15.97
C GLU A 170 10.28 -9.63 15.59
N ALA A 171 11.42 -10.17 15.19
CA ALA A 171 12.59 -9.39 14.83
C ALA A 171 12.49 -8.73 13.44
N TYR A 172 12.05 -9.47 12.41
CA TYR A 172 12.21 -9.04 11.01
C TYR A 172 10.89 -8.83 10.26
N VAL A 173 9.78 -9.43 10.72
CA VAL A 173 8.49 -9.31 10.04
C VAL A 173 7.74 -8.09 10.56
N GLN A 174 7.50 -7.12 9.68
CA GLN A 174 6.73 -5.94 10.00
C GLN A 174 5.23 -6.22 9.99
N LYS A 175 4.78 -7.00 9.01
CA LYS A 175 3.36 -7.31 8.79
C LYS A 175 3.21 -8.70 8.20
N MET A 176 2.25 -9.45 8.73
CA MET A 176 1.86 -10.77 8.22
C MET A 176 0.35 -10.78 8.05
N VAL A 177 -0.13 -11.19 6.87
CA VAL A 177 -1.56 -11.26 6.56
C VAL A 177 -1.85 -12.61 5.93
N LYS A 178 -2.97 -13.21 6.33
CA LYS A 178 -3.51 -14.42 5.73
C LYS A 178 -4.96 -14.17 5.37
N VAL A 179 -5.32 -14.46 4.12
CA VAL A 179 -6.70 -14.43 3.63
C VAL A 179 -7.00 -15.78 3.02
N CYS A 180 -8.04 -16.44 3.54
CA CYS A 180 -8.51 -17.73 3.05
C CYS A 180 -10.04 -17.72 3.11
N ASN A 181 -10.66 -17.36 2.00
CA ASN A 181 -12.11 -17.42 1.80
C ASN A 181 -12.41 -18.00 0.40
N ASP A 182 -13.68 -18.01 0.01
CA ASP A 182 -14.11 -18.64 -1.25
C ASP A 182 -13.57 -17.94 -2.51
N SER A 183 -13.34 -16.61 -2.46
CA SER A 183 -12.84 -15.84 -3.60
C SER A 183 -11.34 -15.57 -3.54
N ASP A 184 -10.78 -15.38 -2.34
CA ASP A 184 -9.42 -14.91 -2.10
C ASP A 184 -8.66 -15.88 -1.20
N ARG A 185 -7.56 -16.41 -1.72
CA ARG A 185 -6.62 -17.31 -1.04
C ARG A 185 -5.20 -16.82 -1.26
N TRP A 186 -4.68 -16.10 -0.28
CA TRP A 186 -3.34 -15.53 -0.34
C TRP A 186 -2.75 -15.21 1.04
N SER A 187 -1.43 -15.20 1.10
CA SER A 187 -0.62 -14.85 2.27
C SER A 187 0.33 -13.71 1.92
N LEU A 188 0.68 -12.88 2.89
CA LEU A 188 1.65 -11.79 2.74
C LEU A 188 2.55 -11.73 3.95
N ILE A 189 3.86 -11.63 3.71
CA ILE A 189 4.89 -11.42 4.71
C ILE A 189 5.73 -10.22 4.27
N SER A 190 5.63 -9.12 5.00
CA SER A 190 6.35 -7.87 4.75
C SER A 190 7.54 -7.76 5.69
N LEU A 191 8.73 -7.66 5.12
CA LEU A 191 10.00 -7.56 5.84
C LEU A 191 10.39 -6.09 6.04
N SER A 192 10.82 -5.77 7.26
CA SER A 192 11.05 -4.39 7.68
C SER A 192 12.28 -3.77 7.01
N ASN A 193 12.10 -2.62 6.36
CA ASN A 193 13.19 -1.74 5.99
C ASN A 193 12.94 -0.34 6.55
N ASN A 194 13.84 0.14 7.42
CA ASN A 194 13.69 1.42 8.09
C ASN A 194 13.76 2.62 7.13
N SER A 195 14.19 2.42 5.87
CA SER A 195 14.13 3.45 4.82
C SER A 195 12.75 3.55 4.15
N GLY A 196 11.75 2.77 4.58
CA GLY A 196 10.41 2.74 4.00
C GLY A 196 10.26 1.89 2.74
N LYS A 197 11.33 1.22 2.29
CA LYS A 197 11.33 0.29 1.14
C LYS A 197 11.21 -1.17 1.59
N ASN A 198 10.02 -1.59 2.00
CA ASN A 198 9.83 -2.93 2.53
C ASN A 198 9.89 -3.97 1.41
N VAL A 199 10.29 -5.20 1.75
CA VAL A 199 10.23 -6.34 0.82
C VAL A 199 8.99 -7.14 1.18
N GLU A 200 8.01 -7.18 0.28
CA GLU A 200 6.75 -7.90 0.50
C GLU A 200 6.73 -9.20 -0.30
N LEU A 201 6.71 -10.32 0.41
CA LEU A 201 6.55 -11.65 -0.17
C LEU A 201 5.07 -12.02 -0.11
N LYS A 202 4.41 -12.02 -1.26
CA LYS A 202 2.98 -12.32 -1.40
C LYS A 202 2.81 -13.67 -2.09
N PHE A 203 2.13 -14.61 -1.43
CA PHE A 203 1.86 -15.94 -1.95
C PHE A 203 0.39 -15.99 -2.34
N VAL A 204 0.09 -16.15 -3.63
CA VAL A 204 -1.25 -16.00 -4.18
C VAL A 204 -1.67 -17.29 -4.87
N ASP A 205 -2.77 -17.88 -4.39
CA ASP A 205 -3.47 -18.92 -5.15
C ASP A 205 -4.61 -18.29 -5.96
N SER A 206 -5.51 -17.58 -5.29
CA SER A 206 -6.56 -16.78 -5.90
C SER A 206 -6.62 -15.37 -5.30
N LEU A 207 -6.78 -14.36 -6.15
CA LEU A 207 -6.92 -12.97 -5.74
C LEU A 207 -7.89 -12.26 -6.68
N ARG A 208 -9.04 -11.85 -6.15
CA ARG A 208 -10.07 -11.16 -6.92
C ARG A 208 -9.60 -9.77 -7.35
N ARG A 209 -9.00 -9.03 -6.42
CA ARG A 209 -8.63 -7.62 -6.60
C ARG A 209 -7.14 -7.48 -6.80
N GLN A 210 -6.73 -7.31 -8.05
CA GLN A 210 -5.31 -7.32 -8.41
C GLN A 210 -4.73 -5.91 -8.64
N PHE A 211 -5.58 -4.91 -8.86
CA PHE A 211 -5.16 -3.51 -9.06
C PHE A 211 -6.21 -2.53 -8.54
N GLU A 212 -5.81 -1.26 -8.37
CA GLU A 212 -6.74 -0.16 -8.05
C GLU A 212 -6.88 0.80 -9.25
N PHE A 213 -5.77 1.16 -9.89
CA PHE A 213 -5.70 1.98 -11.09
C PHE A 213 -4.81 1.32 -12.15
N SER A 214 -4.93 1.77 -13.40
CA SER A 214 -4.08 1.27 -14.50
C SER A 214 -2.59 1.48 -14.28
N VAL A 215 -2.21 2.53 -13.55
CA VAL A 215 -0.80 2.90 -13.34
C VAL A 215 -0.06 1.99 -12.35
N ASP A 216 -0.79 1.14 -11.62
CA ASP A 216 -0.27 0.17 -10.66
C ASP A 216 -0.69 -1.28 -10.96
N SER A 217 -1.18 -1.54 -12.18
CA SER A 217 -1.67 -2.85 -12.60
C SER A 217 -0.61 -3.73 -13.26
N PHE A 218 0.67 -3.32 -13.25
CA PHE A 218 1.72 -4.04 -13.96
C PHE A 218 2.30 -5.17 -13.12
N GLN A 219 2.43 -6.34 -13.74
CA GLN A 219 3.12 -7.50 -13.17
C GLN A 219 4.20 -7.97 -14.15
N ILE A 220 5.44 -8.06 -13.72
CA ILE A 220 6.56 -8.50 -14.57
C ILE A 220 6.95 -9.92 -14.17
N LYS A 221 6.88 -10.86 -15.12
CA LYS A 221 7.27 -12.26 -14.88
C LYS A 221 8.77 -12.37 -14.72
N LEU A 222 9.21 -12.95 -13.61
CA LEU A 222 10.62 -13.04 -13.24
C LEU A 222 11.29 -14.34 -13.67
N ASP A 223 10.52 -15.38 -14.00
CA ASP A 223 11.00 -16.74 -14.26
C ASP A 223 12.15 -16.80 -15.28
N SER A 224 12.02 -16.12 -16.42
CA SER A 224 13.07 -16.09 -17.46
C SER A 224 14.37 -15.45 -16.97
N LEU A 225 14.27 -14.41 -16.13
CA LEU A 225 15.43 -13.72 -15.58
C LEU A 225 16.10 -14.54 -14.48
N LEU A 226 15.30 -15.15 -13.60
CA LEU A 226 15.79 -16.05 -12.56
C LEU A 226 16.51 -17.27 -13.15
N LEU A 227 15.95 -17.86 -14.21
CA LEU A 227 16.58 -18.96 -14.94
C LEU A 227 17.91 -18.51 -15.58
N PHE A 228 17.96 -17.29 -16.13
CA PHE A 228 19.20 -16.75 -16.67
C PHE A 228 20.29 -16.63 -15.60
N TYR A 229 19.97 -16.16 -14.39
CA TYR A 229 20.94 -16.11 -13.28
C TYR A 229 21.44 -17.49 -12.84
N GLU A 230 20.66 -18.55 -13.06
CA GLU A 230 21.06 -19.92 -12.72
C GLU A 230 21.94 -20.57 -13.78
N CYS A 231 21.73 -20.23 -15.05
CA CYS A 231 22.36 -20.92 -16.18
C CYS A 231 23.49 -20.13 -16.86
N SER A 232 23.53 -18.80 -16.73
CA SER A 232 24.51 -17.95 -17.40
C SER A 232 25.65 -17.56 -16.47
N GLU A 233 26.89 -17.80 -16.90
CA GLU A 233 28.10 -17.27 -16.26
C GLU A 233 28.44 -15.84 -16.74
N ASN A 234 27.87 -15.41 -17.88
CA ASN A 234 28.13 -14.11 -18.48
C ASN A 234 27.11 -13.07 -18.01
N PRO A 235 27.53 -11.81 -17.79
CA PRO A 235 26.63 -10.71 -17.49
C PRO A 235 25.70 -10.42 -18.67
N MET A 236 24.52 -9.86 -18.39
CA MET A 236 23.59 -9.46 -19.44
C MET A 236 24.13 -8.29 -20.26
N THR A 237 23.83 -8.31 -21.56
CA THR A 237 24.11 -7.22 -22.51
C THR A 237 22.91 -6.99 -23.42
N GLU A 238 22.88 -5.88 -24.15
CA GLU A 238 21.81 -5.58 -25.11
C GLU A 238 21.60 -6.69 -26.15
N THR A 239 22.66 -7.41 -26.53
CA THR A 239 22.58 -8.53 -27.48
C THR A 239 22.44 -9.90 -26.81
N PHE A 240 22.54 -9.97 -25.48
CA PHE A 240 22.51 -11.21 -24.71
C PHE A 240 21.77 -11.00 -23.38
N HIS A 241 20.45 -11.13 -23.43
CA HIS A 241 19.57 -11.04 -22.26
C HIS A 241 18.33 -11.92 -22.48
N PRO A 242 17.68 -12.39 -21.40
CA PRO A 242 16.47 -13.20 -21.53
C PRO A 242 15.29 -12.34 -22.00
N THR A 243 14.35 -12.95 -22.73
CA THR A 243 13.06 -12.32 -23.03
C THR A 243 12.20 -12.27 -21.77
N ILE A 244 11.80 -11.07 -21.35
CA ILE A 244 11.00 -10.83 -20.15
C ILE A 244 9.63 -10.28 -20.56
N ILE A 245 8.57 -10.83 -19.96
CA ILE A 245 7.18 -10.47 -20.25
C ILE A 245 6.61 -9.67 -19.08
N GLY A 246 6.06 -8.50 -19.40
CA GLY A 246 5.19 -7.73 -18.52
C GLY A 246 3.73 -7.96 -18.87
N GLU A 247 2.87 -8.02 -17.87
CA GLU A 247 1.42 -8.15 -17.98
C GLU A 247 0.73 -6.96 -17.30
N SER A 248 -0.42 -6.56 -17.82
CA SER A 248 -1.30 -5.58 -17.18
C SER A 248 -2.57 -6.26 -16.72
N VAL A 249 -2.79 -6.33 -15.41
CA VAL A 249 -4.05 -6.88 -14.84
C VAL A 249 -5.22 -5.91 -14.96
N TYR A 250 -4.98 -4.69 -15.47
CA TYR A 250 -6.03 -3.74 -15.86
C TYR A 250 -6.76 -4.17 -17.13
N GLY A 251 -6.12 -4.96 -17.99
CA GLY A 251 -6.61 -5.29 -19.33
C GLY A 251 -5.52 -5.04 -20.36
N ASP A 252 -5.72 -4.08 -21.24
CA ASP A 252 -4.73 -3.75 -22.29
C ASP A 252 -3.43 -3.18 -21.67
N PHE A 253 -2.29 -3.74 -22.08
CA PHE A 253 -0.98 -3.33 -21.58
C PHE A 253 -0.58 -1.96 -22.10
N HIS A 254 -0.79 -1.71 -23.40
CA HIS A 254 -0.37 -0.48 -24.05
C HIS A 254 -1.20 0.71 -23.58
N GLU A 255 -2.49 0.53 -23.35
CA GLU A 255 -3.35 1.54 -22.74
C GLU A 255 -2.89 1.88 -21.31
N ALA A 256 -2.66 0.87 -20.47
CA ALA A 256 -2.16 1.11 -19.12
C ALA A 256 -0.79 1.79 -19.12
N PHE A 257 0.08 1.42 -20.07
CA PHE A 257 1.41 2.00 -20.23
C PHE A 257 1.32 3.46 -20.70
N ASP A 258 0.42 3.78 -21.62
CA ASP A 258 0.14 5.16 -22.02
C ASP A 258 -0.36 5.99 -20.83
N HIS A 259 -1.26 5.44 -20.02
CA HIS A 259 -1.69 6.09 -18.78
C HIS A 259 -0.53 6.36 -17.82
N LEU A 260 0.44 5.44 -17.71
CA LEU A 260 1.62 5.64 -16.87
C LEU A 260 2.52 6.76 -17.41
N CYS A 261 2.76 6.81 -18.73
CA CYS A 261 3.58 7.82 -19.37
C CYS A 261 2.94 9.21 -19.34
N ASN A 262 1.63 9.30 -19.59
CA ASN A 262 0.88 10.55 -19.67
C ASN A 262 0.28 10.99 -18.33
N LYS A 263 0.56 10.25 -17.26
CA LYS A 263 0.07 10.49 -15.89
C LYS A 263 -1.46 10.56 -15.82
N ILE A 264 -2.12 9.54 -16.36
CA ILE A 264 -3.57 9.42 -16.39
C ILE A 264 -4.05 8.49 -15.27
N ILE A 265 -5.11 8.89 -14.57
CA ILE A 265 -5.80 8.07 -13.56
C ILE A 265 -7.01 7.43 -14.23
N ALA A 266 -6.96 6.11 -14.41
CA ALA A 266 -8.06 5.31 -14.94
C ALA A 266 -8.24 4.03 -14.12
N THR A 267 -9.48 3.55 -14.06
CA THR A 267 -9.85 2.27 -13.46
C THR A 267 -11.04 1.68 -14.23
N ARG A 268 -11.08 0.37 -14.45
CA ARG A 268 -12.20 -0.33 -15.10
C ARG A 268 -13.15 -0.98 -14.09
N ASN A 269 -12.71 -1.15 -12.84
CA ASN A 269 -13.41 -1.87 -11.79
C ASN A 269 -13.60 -0.99 -10.55
N PRO A 270 -14.36 0.14 -10.66
CA PRO A 270 -14.59 1.03 -9.53
C PRO A 270 -15.20 0.30 -8.32
N GLU A 271 -16.03 -0.72 -8.56
CA GLU A 271 -16.67 -1.55 -7.53
C GLU A 271 -15.70 -2.37 -6.67
N GLU A 272 -14.47 -2.57 -7.14
CA GLU A 272 -13.44 -3.32 -6.42
C GLU A 272 -12.52 -2.44 -5.58
N ILE A 273 -12.62 -1.12 -5.74
CA ILE A 273 -11.85 -0.16 -4.95
C ILE A 273 -12.34 -0.15 -3.50
N ARG A 274 -11.43 -0.27 -2.54
CA ARG A 274 -11.68 -0.15 -1.10
C ARG A 274 -11.41 1.28 -0.61
N GLY A 275 -11.66 1.57 0.66
CA GLY A 275 -11.44 2.90 1.25
C GLY A 275 -10.01 3.42 1.08
N GLY A 276 -9.01 2.53 1.00
CA GLY A 276 -7.62 2.90 0.69
C GLY A 276 -7.44 3.55 -0.69
N GLY A 277 -8.32 3.27 -1.65
CA GLY A 277 -8.25 3.83 -3.00
C GLY A 277 -8.46 5.34 -3.04
N LEU A 278 -9.23 5.93 -2.11
CA LEU A 278 -9.33 7.39 -1.97
C LEU A 278 -7.96 8.00 -1.65
N LEU A 279 -7.23 7.39 -0.72
CA LEU A 279 -5.91 7.86 -0.31
C LEU A 279 -4.93 7.77 -1.48
N LYS A 280 -4.93 6.65 -2.20
CA LYS A 280 -4.10 6.48 -3.39
C LYS A 280 -4.48 7.45 -4.52
N TYR A 281 -5.76 7.67 -4.75
CA TYR A 281 -6.25 8.66 -5.72
C TYR A 281 -5.70 10.06 -5.44
N CYS A 282 -5.85 10.55 -4.20
CA CYS A 282 -5.30 11.85 -3.79
C CYS A 282 -3.77 11.88 -3.91
N ASN A 283 -3.10 10.75 -3.70
CA ASN A 283 -1.66 10.62 -3.81
C ASN A 283 -1.17 10.67 -5.27
N LEU A 284 -1.98 10.19 -6.22
CA LEU A 284 -1.74 10.33 -7.65
C LEU A 284 -1.92 11.80 -8.08
N LEU A 285 -2.98 12.47 -7.60
CA LEU A 285 -3.23 13.88 -7.91
C LEU A 285 -2.07 14.80 -7.52
N VAL A 286 -1.51 14.66 -6.30
CA VAL A 286 -0.36 15.47 -5.88
C VAL A 286 0.95 15.15 -6.62
N ARG A 287 1.01 14.01 -7.30
CA ARG A 287 2.12 13.65 -8.19
C ARG A 287 1.91 14.13 -9.64
N GLY A 288 0.84 14.89 -9.88
CA GLY A 288 0.53 15.49 -11.17
C GLY A 288 -0.27 14.58 -12.10
N PHE A 289 -0.81 13.47 -11.60
CA PHE A 289 -1.71 12.64 -12.40
C PHE A 289 -3.09 13.29 -12.52
N ARG A 290 -3.75 13.05 -13.65
CA ARG A 290 -5.06 13.62 -13.98
C ARG A 290 -6.05 12.53 -14.35
N PRO A 291 -7.33 12.64 -13.96
CA PRO A 291 -8.36 11.70 -14.40
C PRO A 291 -8.46 11.60 -15.92
N ALA A 292 -8.73 10.40 -16.43
CA ALA A 292 -8.93 10.16 -17.86
C ALA A 292 -10.20 10.85 -18.41
N SER A 293 -11.25 10.94 -17.60
CA SER A 293 -12.57 11.43 -18.02
C SER A 293 -13.27 12.26 -16.93
N ASP A 294 -14.30 12.99 -17.34
CA ASP A 294 -15.17 13.78 -16.46
C ASP A 294 -16.03 12.92 -15.51
N GLU A 295 -16.11 11.60 -15.74
CA GLU A 295 -16.76 10.64 -14.85
C GLU A 295 -16.06 10.51 -13.49
N ILE A 296 -14.92 11.18 -13.32
CA ILE A 296 -14.20 11.24 -12.06
C ILE A 296 -15.05 11.67 -10.87
N LYS A 297 -16.06 12.54 -11.07
CA LYS A 297 -16.95 12.95 -9.97
C LYS A 297 -17.80 11.78 -9.45
N THR A 298 -18.14 10.81 -10.30
CA THR A 298 -18.81 9.58 -9.86
C THR A 298 -17.84 8.68 -9.11
N LEU A 299 -16.61 8.53 -9.63
CA LEU A 299 -15.57 7.74 -8.98
C LEU A 299 -15.17 8.30 -7.60
N GLN A 300 -15.02 9.62 -7.47
CA GLN A 300 -14.72 10.28 -6.20
C GLN A 300 -15.84 10.05 -5.17
N ARG A 301 -17.12 10.17 -5.57
CA ARG A 301 -18.26 9.87 -4.69
C ARG A 301 -18.22 8.41 -4.20
N TYR A 302 -17.89 7.48 -5.09
CA TYR A 302 -17.73 6.07 -4.74
C TYR A 302 -16.58 5.87 -3.74
N MET A 303 -15.39 6.41 -4.02
CA MET A 303 -14.22 6.31 -3.16
C MET A 303 -14.45 6.92 -1.77
N CYS A 304 -15.07 8.11 -1.70
CA CYS A 304 -15.45 8.73 -0.43
C CYS A 304 -16.42 7.84 0.35
N SER A 305 -17.47 7.33 -0.30
CA SER A 305 -18.44 6.44 0.35
C SER A 305 -17.76 5.18 0.88
N ARG A 306 -16.90 4.56 0.08
CA ARG A 306 -16.16 3.35 0.49
C ARG A 306 -15.16 3.62 1.60
N PHE A 307 -14.54 4.80 1.63
CA PHE A 307 -13.67 5.25 2.73
C PHE A 307 -14.43 5.30 4.05
N PHE A 308 -15.63 5.90 4.08
CA PHE A 308 -16.43 5.97 5.31
C PHE A 308 -17.00 4.60 5.73
N ILE A 309 -17.29 3.71 4.78
CA ILE A 309 -17.77 2.35 5.11
C ILE A 309 -16.62 1.50 5.67
N ASP A 310 -15.42 1.59 5.08
CA ASP A 310 -14.28 0.78 5.50
C ASP A 310 -13.59 1.34 6.76
N PHE A 311 -13.73 2.65 7.03
CA PHE A 311 -13.18 3.35 8.21
C PHE A 311 -14.26 4.22 8.85
N SER A 312 -15.23 3.58 9.51
CA SER A 312 -16.38 4.28 10.08
C SER A 312 -16.03 5.11 11.33
N ASP A 313 -15.00 4.72 12.07
CA ASP A 313 -14.56 5.40 13.30
C ASP A 313 -13.50 6.49 13.01
N ILE A 314 -13.61 7.63 13.69
CA ILE A 314 -12.68 8.75 13.50
C ILE A 314 -11.25 8.42 13.97
N GLY A 315 -11.10 7.59 15.01
CA GLY A 315 -9.81 7.12 15.49
C GLY A 315 -9.15 6.12 14.53
N GLU A 316 -9.95 5.30 13.83
CA GLU A 316 -9.48 4.49 12.71
C GLU A 316 -9.01 5.34 11.53
N GLN A 317 -9.80 6.34 11.14
CA GLN A 317 -9.43 7.27 10.08
C GLN A 317 -8.12 8.00 10.41
N GLN A 318 -7.96 8.49 11.64
CA GLN A 318 -6.73 9.14 12.10
C GLN A 318 -5.52 8.21 11.97
N ARG A 319 -5.58 7.01 12.57
CA ARG A 319 -4.49 6.02 12.49
C ARG A 319 -4.15 5.67 11.04
N LYS A 320 -5.17 5.54 10.19
CA LYS A 320 -4.98 5.21 8.78
C LYS A 320 -4.29 6.34 8.02
N LEU A 321 -4.69 7.59 8.24
CA LEU A 321 -4.07 8.77 7.62
C LEU A 321 -2.64 8.98 8.09
N GLU A 322 -2.39 8.92 9.40
CA GLU A 322 -1.04 9.04 9.98
C GLU A 322 -0.11 7.95 9.42
N SER A 323 -0.57 6.70 9.41
CA SER A 323 0.18 5.59 8.82
C SER A 323 0.42 5.80 7.31
N TYR A 324 -0.56 6.29 6.56
CA TYR A 324 -0.40 6.57 5.13
C TYR A 324 0.66 7.65 4.88
N LEU A 325 0.61 8.75 5.64
CA LEU A 325 1.60 9.84 5.55
C LEU A 325 3.00 9.35 5.89
N GLN A 326 3.16 8.59 6.97
CA GLN A 326 4.45 8.04 7.39
C GLN A 326 5.02 7.09 6.35
N ASN A 327 4.17 6.31 5.68
CA ASN A 327 4.59 5.32 4.71
C ASN A 327 4.91 5.94 3.34
N HIS A 328 4.05 6.82 2.80
CA HIS A 328 4.12 7.25 1.40
C HIS A 328 4.89 8.56 1.15
N PHE A 329 5.28 9.26 2.22
CA PHE A 329 5.93 10.58 2.14
C PHE A 329 7.31 10.63 2.83
N VAL A 330 7.95 9.48 3.04
CA VAL A 330 9.35 9.42 3.50
C VAL A 330 10.24 10.16 2.49
N GLY A 331 10.95 11.20 2.94
CA GLY A 331 11.77 12.06 2.07
C GLY A 331 10.98 13.05 1.20
N LEU A 332 9.65 13.12 1.36
CA LEU A 332 8.75 14.05 0.65
C LEU A 332 7.88 14.82 1.64
N GLU A 333 8.47 15.25 2.76
CA GLU A 333 7.78 15.94 3.85
C GLU A 333 6.99 17.16 3.36
N ASP A 334 7.59 17.98 2.49
CA ASP A 334 6.98 19.19 1.93
C ASP A 334 5.66 18.91 1.19
N ARG A 335 5.47 17.70 0.65
CA ARG A 335 4.25 17.30 -0.08
C ARG A 335 3.13 16.80 0.82
N LYS A 336 3.38 16.55 2.11
CA LYS A 336 2.35 16.06 3.04
C LYS A 336 1.20 17.06 3.18
N TYR A 337 1.51 18.36 3.21
CA TYR A 337 0.51 19.42 3.29
C TYR A 337 -0.39 19.45 2.04
N ASP A 338 0.23 19.47 0.85
CA ASP A 338 -0.49 19.46 -0.43
C ASP A 338 -1.39 18.23 -0.57
N TYR A 339 -0.92 17.07 -0.10
CA TYR A 339 -1.71 15.84 -0.06
C TYR A 339 -2.93 15.95 0.84
N LEU A 340 -2.75 16.47 2.06
CA LEU A 340 -3.84 16.66 3.00
C LEU A 340 -4.86 17.68 2.48
N MET A 341 -4.42 18.77 1.85
CA MET A 341 -5.32 19.74 1.24
C MET A 341 -6.06 19.17 0.03
N THR A 342 -5.39 18.33 -0.78
CA THR A 342 -6.03 17.61 -1.88
C THR A 342 -7.10 16.64 -1.37
N LEU A 343 -6.78 15.86 -0.33
CA LEU A 343 -7.73 14.96 0.32
C LEU A 343 -8.91 15.73 0.92
N HIS A 344 -8.65 16.85 1.60
CA HIS A 344 -9.68 17.73 2.14
C HIS A 344 -10.63 18.23 1.03
N GLY A 345 -10.09 18.70 -0.10
CA GLY A 345 -10.89 19.15 -1.25
C GLY A 345 -11.79 18.05 -1.80
N VAL A 346 -11.23 16.85 -2.04
CA VAL A 346 -11.99 15.71 -2.58
C VAL A 346 -13.09 15.27 -1.62
N VAL A 347 -12.80 15.17 -0.31
CA VAL A 347 -13.79 14.80 0.72
C VAL A 347 -14.89 15.87 0.82
N ASN A 348 -14.54 17.16 0.76
CA ASN A 348 -15.52 18.24 0.86
C ASN A 348 -16.48 18.26 -0.34
N GLU A 349 -15.97 18.12 -1.56
CA GLU A 349 -16.75 18.20 -2.79
C GLU A 349 -17.56 16.94 -3.09
N SER A 350 -17.01 15.76 -2.77
CA SER A 350 -17.55 14.47 -3.26
C SER A 350 -18.23 13.62 -2.20
N THR A 351 -18.33 14.10 -0.96
CA THR A 351 -19.10 13.41 0.07
C THR A 351 -20.58 13.75 -0.03
N VAL A 352 -21.42 12.72 -0.20
CA VAL A 352 -22.89 12.84 -0.34
C VAL A 352 -23.51 13.37 0.97
N CYS A 353 -24.59 14.16 0.85
CA CYS A 353 -25.25 14.88 1.95
C CYS A 353 -25.69 14.02 3.14
N LEU A 354 -25.87 12.70 2.95
CA LEU A 354 -26.29 11.77 4.00
C LEU A 354 -25.22 11.55 5.09
N MET A 355 -23.96 11.98 4.86
CA MET A 355 -22.84 11.81 5.80
C MET A 355 -22.31 13.16 6.29
N GLY A 356 -23.19 14.12 6.56
CA GLY A 356 -22.79 15.49 6.87
C GLY A 356 -22.02 15.66 8.19
N HIS A 357 -22.28 14.79 9.19
CA HIS A 357 -21.58 14.83 10.47
C HIS A 357 -20.19 14.22 10.35
N GLU A 358 -20.12 13.01 9.79
CA GLU A 358 -18.90 12.26 9.50
C GLU A 358 -17.97 13.09 8.63
N ARG A 359 -18.51 13.71 7.57
CA ARG A 359 -17.77 14.64 6.70
C ARG A 359 -17.09 15.74 7.50
N ARG A 360 -17.80 16.43 8.39
CA ARG A 360 -17.22 17.53 9.18
C ARG A 360 -16.14 17.02 10.14
N GLN A 361 -16.34 15.87 10.76
CA GLN A 361 -15.33 15.26 11.64
C GLN A 361 -14.05 14.92 10.87
N THR A 362 -14.18 14.30 9.71
CA THR A 362 -13.02 13.95 8.86
C THR A 362 -12.32 15.18 8.29
N LEU A 363 -13.06 16.19 7.83
CA LEU A 363 -12.47 17.45 7.37
C LEU A 363 -11.69 18.17 8.48
N ASN A 364 -12.24 18.20 9.70
CA ASN A 364 -11.55 18.75 10.87
C ASN A 364 -10.27 17.95 11.20
N LEU A 365 -10.34 16.62 11.16
CA LEU A 365 -9.18 15.74 11.35
C LEU A 365 -8.08 16.03 10.32
N ILE A 366 -8.43 16.10 9.04
CA ILE A 366 -7.48 16.40 7.96
C ILE A 366 -6.85 17.79 8.18
N THR A 367 -7.64 18.78 8.58
CA THR A 367 -7.16 20.14 8.88
C THR A 367 -6.17 20.13 10.05
N MET A 368 -6.48 19.42 11.14
CA MET A 368 -5.60 19.28 12.29
C MET A 368 -4.26 18.61 11.91
N LEU A 369 -4.30 17.55 11.10
CA LEU A 369 -3.08 16.91 10.60
C LEU A 369 -2.27 17.85 9.71
N ALA A 370 -2.91 18.67 8.88
CA ALA A 370 -2.21 19.60 8.02
C ALA A 370 -1.53 20.74 8.81
N ILE A 371 -2.19 21.26 9.84
CA ILE A 371 -1.59 22.25 10.76
C ILE A 371 -0.38 21.64 11.47
N ARG A 372 -0.48 20.38 11.91
CA ARG A 372 0.65 19.67 12.53
C ARG A 372 1.84 19.54 11.57
N VAL A 373 1.60 19.17 10.31
CA VAL A 373 2.66 19.11 9.29
C VAL A 373 3.33 20.46 9.09
N LEU A 374 2.57 21.57 9.04
CA LEU A 374 3.14 22.92 8.96
C LEU A 374 3.96 23.29 10.20
N ALA A 375 3.51 22.85 11.39
CA ALA A 375 4.23 23.03 12.65
C ALA A 375 5.59 22.33 12.62
N ASP A 376 5.60 21.06 12.21
CA ASP A 376 6.80 20.22 12.16
C ASP A 376 7.82 20.75 11.13
N GLN A 377 7.34 21.42 10.07
CA GLN A 377 8.19 22.06 9.06
C GLN A 377 8.71 23.46 9.46
N ASN A 378 8.37 23.97 10.65
CA ASN A 378 8.63 25.37 11.05
C ASN A 378 8.06 26.41 10.07
N VAL A 379 7.04 26.05 9.28
CA VAL A 379 6.31 26.95 8.36
C VAL A 379 5.07 27.54 9.04
N ILE A 380 4.95 27.41 10.37
CA ILE A 380 4.06 28.28 11.12
C ILE A 380 4.74 29.65 11.17
N PRO A 381 4.15 30.72 10.59
CA PRO A 381 4.63 32.06 10.88
C PRO A 381 4.54 32.23 12.39
N ASN A 382 5.69 32.46 13.02
CA ASN A 382 5.81 32.71 14.44
C ASN A 382 4.61 33.56 14.91
N VAL A 383 3.71 32.97 15.69
CA VAL A 383 2.45 33.59 16.12
C VAL A 383 2.72 34.85 16.97
N ALA A 384 3.98 35.08 17.36
CA ALA A 384 4.42 36.36 17.92
C ALA A 384 4.08 37.58 17.03
N ASN A 385 3.92 37.41 15.71
CA ASN A 385 3.65 38.50 14.77
C ASN A 385 2.29 38.39 14.03
N VAL A 386 1.38 37.49 14.44
CA VAL A 386 0.04 37.43 13.86
C VAL A 386 -0.89 38.34 14.66
N THR A 387 -1.11 39.56 14.14
CA THR A 387 -2.13 40.46 14.68
C THR A 387 -3.50 39.99 14.19
N CYS A 388 -4.23 39.23 15.02
CA CYS A 388 -5.62 38.88 14.75
C CYS A 388 -6.50 40.12 14.92
N TYR A 389 -6.98 40.71 13.82
CA TYR A 389 -8.03 41.72 13.87
C TYR A 389 -9.37 41.02 14.13
N TYR A 390 -9.72 40.87 15.41
CA TYR A 390 -11.07 40.49 15.78
C TYR A 390 -11.98 41.69 15.51
N GLN A 391 -12.94 41.55 14.59
CA GLN A 391 -14.06 42.48 14.57
C GLN A 391 -14.87 42.26 15.86
N PRO A 392 -15.05 43.28 16.71
CA PRO A 392 -15.87 43.13 17.90
C PRO A 392 -17.28 42.67 17.50
N ALA A 393 -17.86 41.77 18.29
CA ALA A 393 -19.25 41.38 18.10
C ALA A 393 -20.16 42.63 18.15
N PRO A 394 -21.29 42.67 17.41
CA PRO A 394 -22.07 43.90 17.18
C PRO A 394 -22.57 44.62 18.45
N TYR A 395 -22.61 43.94 19.59
CA TYR A 395 -23.04 44.51 20.87
C TYR A 395 -21.95 45.28 21.63
N VAL A 396 -20.70 45.30 21.13
CA VAL A 396 -19.57 46.00 21.76
C VAL A 396 -19.53 47.50 21.38
N ALA A 397 -20.45 47.96 20.52
CA ALA A 397 -20.59 49.38 20.16
C ALA A 397 -21.24 50.24 21.26
N ASP A 398 -21.73 49.63 22.34
CA ASP A 398 -22.32 50.37 23.45
C ASP A 398 -21.22 50.93 24.37
N ALA A 399 -21.17 52.26 24.44
CA ALA A 399 -20.16 53.06 25.15
C ALA A 399 -20.16 52.95 26.70
N ASN A 400 -20.69 51.84 27.25
CA ASN A 400 -20.81 51.63 28.70
C ASN A 400 -20.11 50.37 29.23
N PHE A 401 -19.34 49.64 28.41
CA PHE A 401 -18.54 48.51 28.90
C PHE A 401 -17.19 48.97 29.47
N SER A 402 -17.22 49.60 30.65
CA SER A 402 -16.04 49.82 31.48
C SER A 402 -16.01 48.81 32.63
N ASN A 403 -14.84 48.17 32.79
CA ASN A 403 -14.42 47.28 33.88
C ASN A 403 -14.88 45.80 33.73
N TYR A 404 -13.96 44.92 33.33
CA TYR A 404 -13.20 44.03 34.22
C TYR A 404 -12.37 43.03 33.37
N TYR A 405 -11.16 42.73 33.85
CA TYR A 405 -10.17 41.75 33.35
C TYR A 405 -9.22 42.17 32.21
N ILE A 406 -8.06 42.72 32.61
CA ILE A 406 -6.81 42.66 31.84
C ILE A 406 -5.99 41.52 32.43
N ALA A 407 -5.83 40.41 31.71
CA ALA A 407 -4.83 39.41 32.05
C ALA A 407 -3.44 39.95 31.65
N GLN A 408 -2.66 40.42 32.63
CA GLN A 408 -1.27 40.81 32.41
C GLN A 408 -0.42 39.55 32.19
N VAL A 409 0.05 39.35 30.96
CA VAL A 409 1.07 38.36 30.63
C VAL A 409 2.43 38.90 31.09
N GLN A 410 3.05 38.26 32.09
CA GLN A 410 4.41 38.59 32.53
C GLN A 410 5.43 38.24 31.43
N PRO A 411 6.41 39.12 31.11
CA PRO A 411 7.50 38.77 30.24
C PRO A 411 8.61 37.99 30.96
N VAL A 412 9.12 36.99 30.25
CA VAL A 412 10.23 36.10 30.57
C VAL A 412 11.49 36.88 30.97
N PHE A 413 12.07 36.56 32.14
CA PHE A 413 13.30 37.20 32.63
C PHE A 413 14.53 36.79 31.80
N THR A 414 15.27 37.79 31.32
CA THR A 414 16.57 37.72 30.68
C THR A 414 17.72 37.60 31.69
N CYS A 415 18.72 36.80 31.37
CA CYS A 415 19.96 36.58 32.09
C CYS A 415 20.88 37.82 32.10
N GLN A 416 21.37 38.25 33.27
CA GLN A 416 22.58 39.08 33.43
C GLN A 416 23.38 38.66 34.68
N GLN A 417 24.68 38.46 34.48
CA GLN A 417 25.69 38.10 35.48
C GLN A 417 26.13 39.30 36.33
N GLN A 418 26.43 39.09 37.63
CA GLN A 418 27.66 39.61 38.28
C GLN A 418 27.89 39.04 39.71
N THR A 419 29.03 38.34 39.85
CA THR A 419 29.99 38.29 40.98
C THR A 419 29.51 38.40 42.45
N TYR A 420 29.69 37.36 43.25
CA TYR A 420 30.79 37.21 44.24
C TYR A 420 30.72 35.84 44.96
N SER A 421 31.90 35.32 45.30
CA SER A 421 32.20 33.99 45.87
C SER A 421 32.14 33.99 47.40
N THR A 422 31.77 32.86 48.05
CA THR A 422 32.62 32.13 49.04
C THR A 422 31.87 30.98 49.77
N TRP A 423 32.36 29.75 49.54
CA TRP A 423 32.62 28.61 50.47
C TRP A 423 31.64 28.17 51.59
N LEU A 424 31.12 26.92 51.43
CA LEU A 424 31.03 25.71 52.33
C LEU A 424 30.51 25.82 53.80
N PRO A 425 30.15 24.70 54.49
CA PRO A 425 30.17 23.27 54.13
C PRO A 425 28.88 22.45 54.44
N CYS A 426 28.93 21.18 54.01
CA CYS A 426 28.03 20.06 54.27
C CYS A 426 27.81 19.71 55.75
N ASN A 427 26.63 19.10 56.01
CA ASN A 427 26.50 17.80 56.66
C ASN A 427 25.34 17.03 56.02
#